data_AF-A0A8T2WIH5-F1
#
_entry.id   AF-A0A8T2WIH5-F1
#
_cell.length_a   1.000
_cell.length_b   1.000
_cell.length_c   1.000
_cell.angle_alpha   90.00
_cell.angle_beta   90.00
_cell.angle_gamma   90.00
#
_symmetry.space_group_name_H-M   'P 1'
#
loop_
_entity.id
_entity.type
_entity.pdbx_description
1 polymer ?
#
loop_
_entity_poly.entity_id
_entity_poly.type
_entity_poly.pdbx_seq_one_letter_code
_entity_poly.pdbx_strand_id
1 'polypeptide(L)'
;VQHVKQQLLKGRLYFCGSLLFVEAADRPGLLVDLVKAITDINIAVESGEFDTEGLLAKAKFHVSYKGKAISKPLQLVLANSLRYFLRRPSTEEASF
;
A
#
# COMPACT_ATOMS: atom_id res chain seq x y z
N VAL A 1 22.87 -6.88 -7.85
CA VAL A 1 22.15 -7.20 -6.59
C VAL A 1 21.79 -5.95 -5.76
N GLN A 2 22.74 -5.04 -5.48
CA GLN A 2 22.47 -3.79 -4.72
C GLN A 2 21.47 -2.82 -5.42
N HIS A 3 21.57 -2.66 -6.74
CA HIS A 3 20.65 -1.83 -7.52
C HIS A 3 19.19 -2.31 -7.50
N VAL A 4 18.97 -3.64 -7.39
CA VAL A 4 17.63 -4.23 -7.32
C VAL A 4 16.98 -3.94 -5.96
N LYS A 5 17.75 -4.01 -4.87
CA LYS A 5 17.26 -3.62 -3.53
C LYS A 5 16.82 -2.15 -3.49
N GLN A 6 17.52 -1.27 -4.19
CA GLN A 6 17.21 0.16 -4.21
C GLN A 6 15.95 0.53 -5.02
N GLN A 7 15.58 -0.29 -6.00
CA GLN A 7 14.30 -0.17 -6.71
C GLN A 7 13.11 -0.69 -5.89
N LEU A 8 13.30 -1.76 -5.10
CA LEU A 8 12.27 -2.28 -4.19
C LEU A 8 11.93 -1.31 -3.05
N LEU A 9 12.92 -0.53 -2.59
CA LEU A 9 12.76 0.47 -1.52
C LEU A 9 11.83 1.65 -1.87
N LYS A 10 11.47 1.88 -3.13
CA LYS A 10 10.66 3.05 -3.52
C LYS A 10 9.15 2.82 -3.54
N GLY A 11 8.71 1.57 -3.40
CA GLY A 11 7.30 1.15 -3.48
C GLY A 11 6.66 1.42 -4.84
N ARG A 12 6.14 0.39 -5.51
CA ARG A 12 5.35 0.58 -6.75
C ARG A 12 3.87 0.62 -6.41
N LEU A 13 3.18 1.63 -6.92
CA LEU A 13 1.77 1.91 -6.68
C LEU A 13 1.11 2.25 -8.02
N TYR A 14 0.05 1.56 -8.40
CA TYR A 14 -0.75 1.88 -9.58
C TYR A 14 -2.20 1.41 -9.43
N PHE A 15 -3.09 1.99 -10.24
CA PHE A 15 -4.51 1.68 -10.23
C PHE A 15 -4.97 1.13 -11.59
N CYS A 16 -5.86 0.15 -11.55
CA CYS A 16 -6.70 -0.24 -12.69
C CYS A 16 -8.17 -0.11 -12.25
N GLY A 17 -8.84 0.98 -12.62
CA GLY A 17 -10.17 1.29 -12.07
C GLY A 17 -10.09 1.46 -10.55
N SER A 18 -10.81 0.62 -9.81
CA SER A 18 -10.79 0.60 -8.33
C SER A 18 -9.91 -0.51 -7.76
N LEU A 19 -9.03 -1.09 -8.57
CA LEU A 19 -8.05 -2.06 -8.13
C LEU A 19 -6.71 -1.37 -7.88
N LEU A 20 -6.30 -1.31 -6.62
CA LEU A 20 -5.01 -0.78 -6.18
C LEU A 20 -3.97 -1.90 -6.16
N PHE A 21 -2.83 -1.67 -6.80
CA PHE A 21 -1.66 -2.54 -6.75
C PHE A 21 -0.58 -1.88 -5.91
N VAL A 22 0.00 -2.63 -4.98
CA VAL A 22 1.08 -2.20 -4.10
C VAL A 22 2.21 -3.23 -4.17
N GLU A 23 3.43 -2.75 -4.40
CA GLU A 23 4.63 -3.54 -4.14
C GLU A 23 5.51 -2.77 -3.16
N ALA A 24 5.96 -3.43 -2.10
CA ALA A 24 6.79 -2.83 -1.07
C ALA A 24 7.78 -3.83 -0.47
N ALA A 25 8.78 -3.33 0.25
CA ALA A 25 9.62 -4.18 1.08
C ALA A 25 8.76 -4.86 2.15
N ASP A 26 8.86 -6.18 2.25
CA ASP A 26 8.11 -6.95 3.23
C ASP A 26 8.63 -6.67 4.65
N ARG A 27 7.70 -6.52 5.60
CA ARG A 27 7.99 -6.31 7.02
C ARG A 27 6.78 -6.70 7.89
N PRO A 28 7.00 -7.06 9.17
CA PRO A 28 5.91 -7.27 10.11
C PRO A 28 4.95 -6.07 10.16
N GLY A 29 3.64 -6.35 10.17
CA GLY A 29 2.60 -5.31 10.25
C GLY A 29 2.24 -4.63 8.93
N LEU A 30 2.99 -4.86 7.83
CA LEU A 30 2.77 -4.17 6.56
C LEU A 30 1.33 -4.26 6.04
N LEU A 31 0.69 -5.42 6.07
CA LEU A 31 -0.69 -5.58 5.59
C LEU A 31 -1.67 -4.74 6.41
N VAL A 32 -1.55 -4.78 7.74
CA VAL A 32 -2.41 -4.02 8.67
C VAL A 32 -2.21 -2.52 8.44
N ASP A 33 -0.96 -2.09 8.31
CA ASP A 33 -0.57 -0.73 8.00
C ASP A 33 -1.17 -0.23 6.68
N LEU A 34 -1.12 -1.04 5.62
CA LEU A 34 -1.67 -0.70 4.30
C LEU A 34 -3.19 -0.55 4.38
N VAL A 35 -3.89 -1.51 4.99
CA VAL A 35 -5.34 -1.45 5.16
C VAL A 35 -5.73 -0.22 5.97
N LYS A 36 -5.04 0.04 7.09
CA LYS A 36 -5.27 1.22 7.93
C LYS A 36 -5.08 2.51 7.14
N ALA A 37 -4.00 2.64 6.38
CA ALA A 37 -3.74 3.82 5.56
C ALA A 37 -4.81 4.07 4.48
N ILE A 38 -5.41 2.99 3.94
CA ILE A 38 -6.54 3.08 3.00
C ILE A 38 -7.81 3.53 3.75
N THR A 39 -8.12 2.92 4.88
CA THR A 39 -9.34 3.21 5.64
C THR A 39 -9.33 4.57 6.33
N ASP A 40 -8.16 5.08 6.74
CA ASP A 40 -7.99 6.39 7.39
C ASP A 40 -8.41 7.56 6.49
N ILE A 41 -8.44 7.36 5.16
CA ILE A 41 -8.96 8.34 4.20
C ILE A 41 -10.39 8.03 3.71
N ASN A 42 -11.13 7.22 4.48
CA ASN A 42 -12.52 6.80 4.22
C ASN A 42 -12.72 5.99 2.93
N ILE A 43 -11.70 5.26 2.48
CA ILE A 43 -11.81 4.29 1.38
C ILE A 43 -11.94 2.90 1.99
N ALA A 44 -12.94 2.13 1.55
CA ALA A 44 -13.14 0.76 1.99
C ALA A 44 -12.24 -0.20 1.19
N VAL A 45 -11.76 -1.26 1.84
CA VAL A 45 -11.16 -2.42 1.19
C VAL A 45 -12.24 -3.50 1.11
N GLU A 46 -12.72 -3.79 -0.10
CA GLU A 46 -13.78 -4.76 -0.36
C GLU A 46 -13.23 -6.19 -0.39
N SER A 47 -12.05 -6.36 -0.98
CA SER A 47 -11.30 -7.61 -1.02
C SER A 47 -9.82 -7.34 -1.26
N GLY A 48 -8.97 -8.33 -1.02
CA GLY A 48 -7.57 -8.21 -1.37
C GLY A 48 -6.85 -9.54 -1.46
N GLU A 49 -5.78 -9.53 -2.24
CA GLU A 49 -4.77 -10.59 -2.35
C GLU A 49 -3.46 -10.04 -1.79
N PHE A 50 -2.75 -10.86 -1.02
CA PHE A 50 -1.45 -10.50 -0.45
C PHE A 50 -0.50 -11.68 -0.58
N ASP A 51 0.57 -11.47 -1.33
CA ASP A 51 1.61 -12.46 -1.59
C ASP A 51 2.97 -11.91 -1.15
N THR A 52 3.85 -12.81 -0.71
CA THR A 52 5.24 -12.48 -0.39
C THR A 52 6.19 -13.35 -1.21
N GLU A 53 7.10 -12.69 -1.94
CA GLU A 53 8.19 -13.33 -2.68
C GLU A 53 9.53 -12.87 -2.10
N GLY A 54 10.08 -13.63 -1.15
CA GLY A 54 11.32 -13.27 -0.46
C GLY A 54 11.12 -12.04 0.43
N LEU A 55 11.75 -10.91 0.06
CA LEU A 55 11.63 -9.62 0.77
C LEU A 55 10.69 -8.63 0.07
N LEU A 56 9.94 -9.09 -0.93
CA LEU A 56 9.01 -8.27 -1.68
C LEU A 56 7.58 -8.71 -1.36
N ALA A 57 6.81 -7.82 -0.76
CA ALA A 57 5.38 -7.97 -0.60
C ALA A 57 4.65 -7.38 -1.82
N LYS A 58 3.68 -8.14 -2.34
CA LYS A 58 2.78 -7.73 -3.42
C LYS A 58 1.35 -7.80 -2.91
N ALA A 59 0.63 -6.69 -2.99
CA ALA A 59 -0.75 -6.61 -2.56
C ALA A 59 -1.64 -6.07 -3.69
N LYS A 60 -2.84 -6.63 -3.79
CA LYS A 60 -3.91 -6.11 -4.64
C LYS A 60 -5.12 -5.87 -3.77
N PHE A 61 -5.68 -4.67 -3.83
CA PHE A 61 -6.89 -4.33 -3.07
C PHE A 61 -7.97 -3.84 -4.01
N HIS A 62 -9.13 -4.49 -3.99
CA HIS A 62 -10.34 -3.91 -4.56
C HIS A 62 -10.88 -2.91 -3.53
N VAL A 63 -10.92 -1.63 -3.92
CA VAL A 63 -11.29 -0.55 -3.01
C VAL A 63 -12.53 0.19 -3.49
N SER A 64 -13.28 0.78 -2.55
CA SER A 64 -14.46 1.57 -2.89
C SER A 64 -14.54 2.84 -2.03
N TYR A 65 -15.22 3.85 -2.55
CA TYR A 65 -15.62 5.02 -1.77
C TYR A 65 -17.13 5.07 -1.69
N LYS A 66 -17.68 4.86 -0.48
CA LYS A 66 -19.13 4.78 -0.24
C LYS A 66 -19.83 3.76 -1.15
N GLY A 67 -19.23 2.58 -1.33
CA GLY A 67 -19.75 1.49 -2.15
C GLY A 67 -19.68 1.75 -3.67
N LYS A 68 -18.96 2.79 -4.10
CA LYS A 68 -18.80 3.16 -5.52
C LYS A 68 -17.34 3.12 -5.94
N ALA A 69 -17.13 3.02 -7.25
CA ALA A 69 -15.80 3.11 -7.84
C ALA A 69 -15.11 4.44 -7.46
N ILE A 70 -13.82 4.36 -7.18
CA ILE A 70 -13.04 5.53 -6.77
C ILE A 70 -12.75 6.43 -7.97
N SER A 71 -12.90 7.74 -7.78
CA SER A 71 -12.60 8.74 -8.82
C SER A 71 -11.08 8.92 -8.99
N LYS A 72 -10.64 9.41 -10.16
CA LYS A 72 -9.21 9.71 -10.42
C LYS A 72 -8.58 10.64 -9.36
N PRO A 73 -9.24 11.72 -8.89
CA PRO A 73 -8.69 12.53 -7.81
C PRO A 73 -8.47 11.74 -6.52
N LEU A 74 -9.41 10.86 -6.15
CA LEU A 74 -9.31 10.06 -4.94
C LEU A 74 -8.21 8.98 -5.05
N GLN A 75 -8.02 8.41 -6.24
CA GLN A 75 -6.87 7.55 -6.55
C GLN A 75 -5.55 8.27 -6.30
N LEU A 76 -5.43 9.55 -6.71
CA LEU A 76 -4.22 10.35 -6.48
C LEU A 76 -3.98 10.63 -5.00
N VAL A 77 -5.04 10.96 -4.24
CA VAL A 77 -4.95 11.14 -2.79
C VAL A 77 -4.43 9.86 -2.13
N LEU A 78 -5.05 8.72 -2.42
CA LEU A 78 -4.65 7.43 -1.88
C LEU A 78 -3.21 7.05 -2.26
N ALA A 79 -2.86 7.19 -3.55
CA ALA A 79 -1.51 6.90 -4.03
C ALA A 79 -0.45 7.74 -3.32
N ASN A 80 -0.70 9.03 -3.12
CA ASN A 80 0.24 9.93 -2.48
C ASN A 80 0.35 9.64 -0.97
N SER A 81 -0.76 9.37 -0.29
CA SER A 81 -0.77 8.98 1.12
C SER A 81 0.05 7.70 1.34
N LEU A 82 -0.18 6.66 0.53
CA LEU A 82 0.58 5.40 0.60
C LEU A 82 2.05 5.58 0.24
N ARG A 83 2.36 6.38 -0.78
CA ARG A 83 3.75 6.67 -1.16
C ARG A 83 4.49 7.40 -0.04
N TYR A 84 3.84 8.32 0.65
CA TYR A 84 4.42 8.99 1.80
C TYR A 84 4.62 8.00 2.95
N PHE A 85 3.60 7.20 3.27
CA PHE A 85 3.63 6.19 4.31
C PHE A 85 4.77 5.17 4.12
N LEU A 86 4.87 4.55 2.94
CA LEU A 86 5.86 3.52 2.63
C LEU A 86 7.31 4.03 2.60
N ARG A 87 7.51 5.35 2.54
CA ARG A 87 8.83 5.99 2.55
C ARG A 87 9.24 6.50 3.92
N ARG A 88 8.33 6.53 4.90
CA ARG A 88 8.72 6.93 6.25
C ARG A 88 9.66 5.87 6.81
N PRO A 89 10.81 6.25 7.38
CA PRO A 89 11.58 5.31 8.18
C PRO A 89 10.65 4.79 9.28
N SER A 90 10.63 3.47 9.49
CA SER A 90 9.94 2.91 10.65
C SER A 90 10.61 3.49 11.88
N THR A 91 9.95 4.41 12.58
CA THR A 91 10.32 4.73 13.95
C THR A 91 10.01 3.47 14.73
N GLU A 92 11.05 2.74 15.11
CA GLU A 92 10.94 1.65 16.07
C GLU A 92 10.38 2.22 17.37
N GLU A 93 9.06 2.26 17.51
CA GLU A 93 8.42 2.15 18.82
C GLU A 93 8.45 0.66 19.20
N ALA A 94 9.65 0.10 19.31
CA ALA A 94 9.88 -1.14 20.03
C ALA A 94 10.05 -0.79 21.52
N SER A 95 9.05 -0.15 22.09
CA SER A 95 8.91 0.05 23.53
C SER A 95 7.93 -1.01 24.03
N PHE A 96 8.40 -2.24 24.18
CA PHE A 96 7.74 -3.27 24.98
C PHE A 96 8.38 -3.31 26.36
#